data_AF-A0A967P913-F1
#
_entry.id   AF-A0A967P913-F1
#
_cell.length_a   1.000
_cell.length_b   1.000
_cell.length_c   1.000
_cell.angle_alpha   90.00
_cell.angle_beta   90.00
_cell.angle_gamma   90.00
#
_symmetry.space_group_name_H-M   'P 1'
#
loop_
_entity.id
_entity.type
_entity.pdbx_description
1 polymer ?
#
loop_
_entity_poly.entity_id
_entity_poly.type
_entity_poly.pdbx_seq_one_letter_code
_entity_poly.pdbx_strand_id
1 'polypeptide(L)'
;DEYPDILPGNEDIRLLADNSFLLEEFLFTKAKDELSNITWKKQGPSVLFHGHCHARALIGNMASMNILKEAGCSVLDSNAGCCGMAGSFGYESEHYEISKTIGEDRLFPSVNSCSHDTIIAVSGYSCSQQIEHFTDRKTKHIAEVLAEQIDS
;
A
#
# COMPACT_ATOMS: atom_id res chain seq x y z
N ASP A 1 -10.06 6.41 -12.40
CA ASP A 1 -10.00 5.23 -13.30
C ASP A 1 -11.33 5.01 -14.03
N GLU A 2 -12.50 5.10 -13.38
CA GLU A 2 -13.80 4.77 -14.02
C GLU A 2 -14.41 5.88 -14.92
N TYR A 3 -14.15 7.16 -14.63
CA TYR A 3 -14.80 8.28 -15.34
C TYR A 3 -14.63 8.29 -16.88
N PRO A 4 -13.46 7.95 -17.45
CA PRO A 4 -13.30 7.84 -18.90
C PRO A 4 -14.24 6.83 -19.56
N ASP A 5 -14.58 5.75 -18.86
CA ASP A 5 -15.53 4.74 -19.36
C ASP A 5 -16.98 5.22 -19.28
N ILE A 6 -17.30 6.04 -18.28
CA ILE A 6 -18.65 6.59 -18.06
C ILE A 6 -18.93 7.76 -19.03
N LEU A 7 -17.92 8.58 -19.35
CA LEU A 7 -18.03 9.78 -20.19
C LEU A 7 -17.01 9.78 -21.34
N PRO A 8 -17.16 8.86 -22.31
CA PRO A 8 -16.20 8.72 -23.40
C PRO A 8 -16.16 9.96 -24.30
N GLY A 9 -14.96 10.36 -24.73
CA GLY A 9 -14.74 11.47 -25.65
C GLY A 9 -14.77 12.87 -25.03
N ASN A 10 -14.97 12.99 -23.72
CA ASN A 10 -14.84 14.26 -23.01
C ASN A 10 -13.35 14.57 -22.74
N GLU A 11 -12.82 15.63 -23.35
CA GLU A 11 -11.41 16.01 -23.22
C GLU A 11 -11.01 16.42 -21.80
N ASP A 12 -11.92 17.04 -21.05
CA ASP A 12 -11.67 17.43 -19.65
C ASP A 12 -11.53 16.19 -18.76
N ILE A 13 -12.34 15.16 -19.01
CA ILE A 13 -12.25 13.87 -18.28
C ILE A 13 -10.96 13.14 -18.63
N ARG A 14 -10.54 13.17 -19.89
CA ARG A 14 -9.25 12.61 -20.32
C ARG A 14 -8.09 13.36 -19.64
N LEU A 15 -8.11 14.69 -19.66
CA LEU A 15 -7.09 15.51 -19.02
C LEU A 15 -7.00 15.21 -17.50
N LEU A 16 -8.15 15.12 -16.82
CA LEU A 16 -8.20 14.81 -15.39
C LEU A 16 -7.64 13.41 -15.09
N ALA A 17 -8.04 12.41 -15.87
CA ALA A 17 -7.57 11.04 -15.71
C ALA A 17 -6.05 10.94 -15.93
N ASP A 18 -5.54 11.57 -16.99
CA ASP A 18 -4.11 11.58 -17.33
C ASP A 18 -3.23 12.30 -16.27
N ASN A 19 -3.85 13.06 -15.36
CA ASN A 19 -3.17 13.79 -14.28
C ASN A 19 -3.57 13.32 -12.87
N SER A 20 -4.29 12.19 -12.76
CA SER A 20 -4.67 11.58 -11.49
C SER A 20 -3.85 10.33 -11.27
N PHE A 21 -3.05 10.31 -10.20
CA PHE A 21 -2.13 9.22 -9.92
C PHE A 21 -2.31 8.70 -8.50
N LEU A 22 -2.05 7.41 -8.34
CA LEU A 22 -1.72 6.86 -7.02
C LEU A 22 -0.37 7.43 -6.57
N LEU A 23 -0.14 7.53 -5.27
CA LEU A 23 1.10 8.10 -4.74
C LEU A 23 2.31 7.36 -5.30
N GLU A 24 2.29 6.03 -5.28
CA GLU A 24 3.42 5.19 -5.66
C GLU A 24 3.66 5.21 -7.17
N GLU A 25 2.59 5.33 -7.96
CA GLU A 25 2.67 5.55 -9.39
C GLU A 25 3.31 6.91 -9.70
N PHE A 26 2.85 7.97 -9.04
CA PHE A 26 3.41 9.30 -9.21
C PHE A 26 4.89 9.33 -8.86
N LEU A 27 5.24 8.75 -7.71
CA LEU A 27 6.62 8.69 -7.23
C LEU A 27 7.51 7.90 -8.21
N PHE A 28 7.04 6.77 -8.72
CA PHE A 28 7.84 5.92 -9.61
C PHE A 28 7.93 6.45 -11.06
N THR A 29 6.91 7.16 -11.54
CA THR A 29 6.82 7.56 -12.97
C THR A 29 7.08 9.04 -13.22
N LYS A 30 6.64 9.93 -12.31
CA LYS A 30 6.72 11.39 -12.48
C LYS A 30 7.78 12.04 -11.61
N ALA A 31 7.99 11.54 -10.40
CA ALA A 31 8.92 12.14 -9.44
C ALA A 31 10.26 11.38 -9.32
N LYS A 32 10.59 10.51 -10.28
CA LYS A 32 11.74 9.61 -10.19
C LYS A 32 13.07 10.38 -10.10
N ASP A 33 13.20 11.46 -10.86
CA ASP A 33 14.42 12.27 -10.87
C ASP A 33 14.56 13.03 -9.54
N GLU A 34 13.44 13.52 -8.99
CA GLU A 34 13.38 14.18 -7.69
C GLU A 34 13.73 13.20 -6.56
N LEU A 35 13.21 11.97 -6.61
CA LEU A 35 13.56 10.90 -5.66
C LEU A 35 15.04 10.53 -5.72
N SER A 36 15.65 10.59 -6.90
CA SER A 36 17.08 10.31 -7.05
C SER A 36 17.98 11.35 -6.38
N ASN A 37 17.46 12.55 -6.11
CA ASN A 37 18.15 13.60 -5.37
C ASN A 37 18.00 13.44 -3.84
N ILE A 38 17.12 12.55 -3.37
CA ILE A 38 16.97 12.27 -1.94
C ILE A 38 18.14 11.40 -1.49
N THR A 39 18.83 11.86 -0.45
CA THR A 39 19.79 11.00 0.25
C THR A 39 19.02 10.16 1.25
N TRP A 40 18.99 8.84 1.01
CA TRP A 40 18.36 7.88 1.92
C TRP A 40 19.36 7.38 2.96
N LYS A 41 18.84 6.98 4.13
CA LYS A 41 19.62 6.27 5.14
C LYS A 41 20.20 4.97 4.55
N LYS A 42 21.48 4.70 4.83
CA LYS A 42 22.22 3.57 4.22
C LYS A 42 21.69 2.17 4.60
N GLN A 43 21.04 2.04 5.75
CA GLN A 43 20.51 0.78 6.26
C GLN A 43 19.13 1.04 6.85
N GLY A 44 18.10 0.78 6.04
CA GLY A 44 16.71 0.88 6.44
C GLY A 44 16.21 -0.40 7.14
N PRO A 45 14.99 -0.35 7.70
CA PRO A 45 14.39 -1.46 8.42
C PRO A 45 13.95 -2.60 7.48
N SER A 46 13.64 -3.75 8.08
CA SER A 46 12.84 -4.79 7.41
C SER A 46 11.39 -4.33 7.30
N VAL A 47 10.78 -4.51 6.13
CA VAL A 47 9.42 -4.08 5.82
C VAL A 47 8.64 -5.25 5.22
N LEU A 48 7.49 -5.58 5.81
CA LEU A 48 6.45 -6.35 5.14
C LEU A 48 5.47 -5.36 4.50
N PHE A 49 5.38 -5.34 3.18
CA PHE A 49 4.50 -4.45 2.43
C PHE A 49 3.21 -5.15 2.00
N HIS A 50 2.07 -4.50 2.24
CA HIS A 50 0.76 -4.92 1.74
C HIS A 50 0.11 -3.77 0.95
N GLY A 51 0.14 -3.89 -0.38
CA GLY A 51 -0.53 -2.95 -1.27
C GLY A 51 -2.06 -3.10 -1.23
N HIS A 52 -2.76 -1.97 -1.21
CA HIS A 52 -4.21 -1.94 -1.26
C HIS A 52 -4.72 -2.65 -2.52
N CYS A 53 -5.74 -3.51 -2.37
CA CYS A 53 -6.14 -4.45 -3.43
C CYS A 53 -6.55 -3.77 -4.74
N HIS A 54 -7.24 -2.62 -4.67
CA HIS A 54 -7.61 -1.82 -5.84
C HIS A 54 -6.38 -1.24 -6.54
N ALA A 55 -5.48 -0.57 -5.79
CA ALA A 55 -4.23 -0.04 -6.32
C ALA A 55 -3.37 -1.15 -6.95
N ARG A 56 -3.24 -2.30 -6.28
CA ARG A 56 -2.50 -3.45 -6.80
C ARG A 56 -3.13 -4.01 -8.07
N ALA A 57 -4.44 -4.04 -8.19
CA ALA A 57 -5.11 -4.50 -9.41
C ALA A 57 -4.83 -3.57 -10.60
N LEU A 58 -4.69 -2.27 -10.36
CA LEU A 58 -4.39 -1.27 -11.39
C LEU A 58 -2.92 -1.27 -11.83
N ILE A 59 -1.98 -1.25 -10.88
CA ILE A 59 -0.56 -1.00 -11.16
C ILE A 59 0.42 -2.02 -10.55
N GLY A 60 -0.09 -3.01 -9.81
CA GLY A 60 0.74 -3.96 -9.06
C GLY A 60 1.43 -3.33 -7.83
N ASN A 61 2.33 -4.10 -7.20
CA ASN A 61 3.10 -3.64 -6.02
C ASN A 61 4.55 -3.26 -6.35
N MET A 62 5.00 -3.43 -7.60
CA MET A 62 6.42 -3.31 -7.94
C MET A 62 6.96 -1.90 -7.70
N ALA A 63 6.20 -0.86 -8.05
CA ALA A 63 6.58 0.53 -7.83
C ALA A 63 6.82 0.80 -6.33
N SER A 64 5.85 0.43 -5.49
CA SER A 64 5.90 0.57 -4.03
C SER A 64 7.07 -0.20 -3.41
N MET A 65 7.32 -1.43 -3.87
CA MET A 65 8.43 -2.23 -3.36
C MET A 65 9.79 -1.68 -3.79
N ASN A 66 9.91 -1.17 -5.02
CA ASN A 66 11.17 -0.65 -5.53
C ASN A 66 11.56 0.63 -4.80
N ILE A 67 10.62 1.57 -4.59
CA ILE A 67 10.94 2.81 -3.87
C ILE A 67 11.34 2.55 -2.40
N LEU A 68 10.69 1.58 -1.73
CA LEU A 68 11.10 1.18 -0.38
C LEU A 68 12.51 0.58 -0.37
N LYS A 69 12.89 -0.21 -1.38
CA LYS A 69 14.24 -0.75 -1.52
C LYS A 69 15.27 0.34 -1.84
N GLU A 70 14.93 1.30 -2.70
CA GLU A 70 15.76 2.47 -2.99
C GLU A 70 16.00 3.30 -1.72
N ALA A 71 14.98 3.38 -0.85
CA ALA A 71 15.09 3.99 0.48
C ALA A 71 15.87 3.14 1.51
N GLY A 72 16.54 2.08 1.09
CA GLY A 72 17.41 1.25 1.94
C GLY A 72 16.71 0.16 2.75
N CYS A 73 15.40 -0.04 2.58
CA CYS A 73 14.65 -1.05 3.32
C CYS A 73 14.85 -2.47 2.74
N SER A 74 14.76 -3.48 3.61
CA SER A 74 14.64 -4.88 3.20
C SER A 74 13.16 -5.26 3.08
N VAL A 75 12.65 -5.38 1.86
CA VAL A 75 11.19 -5.42 1.60
C VAL A 75 10.71 -6.80 1.17
N LEU A 76 9.68 -7.31 1.85
CA LEU A 76 8.91 -8.49 1.47
C LEU A 76 7.47 -8.10 1.12
N ASP A 77 6.89 -8.70 0.09
CA ASP A 77 5.46 -8.59 -0.18
C ASP A 77 4.69 -9.55 0.74
N SER A 78 3.60 -9.09 1.34
CA SER A 78 2.62 -9.93 2.05
C SER A 78 2.10 -11.10 1.21
N ASN A 79 2.07 -10.96 -0.13
CA ASN A 79 1.46 -11.90 -1.09
C ASN A 79 0.00 -12.27 -0.77
N ALA A 80 -0.65 -11.50 0.11
CA ALA A 80 -2.03 -11.71 0.54
C ALA A 80 -3.00 -11.05 -0.44
N GLY A 81 -4.24 -11.55 -0.54
CA GLY A 81 -5.30 -11.02 -1.40
C GLY A 81 -5.82 -9.64 -0.95
N CYS A 82 -7.13 -9.48 -0.88
CA CYS A 82 -7.73 -8.34 -0.18
C CYS A 82 -7.47 -8.47 1.33
N CYS A 83 -7.49 -7.36 2.07
CA CYS A 83 -7.44 -7.41 3.54
C CYS A 83 -8.76 -7.89 4.18
N GLY A 84 -9.87 -7.86 3.42
CA GLY A 84 -11.22 -8.14 3.91
C GLY A 84 -12.09 -6.90 4.06
N MET A 85 -11.47 -5.71 4.07
CA MET A 85 -12.18 -4.42 4.13
C MET A 85 -12.40 -3.85 2.72
N ALA A 86 -13.56 -4.13 2.14
CA ALA A 86 -14.04 -3.50 0.92
C ALA A 86 -15.03 -2.36 1.27
N GLY A 87 -14.51 -1.18 1.62
CA GLY A 87 -15.35 -0.06 2.07
C GLY A 87 -16.05 -0.33 3.41
N SER A 88 -17.36 -0.07 3.51
CA SER A 88 -18.16 -0.36 4.71
C SER A 88 -18.40 -1.86 4.94
N PHE A 89 -18.16 -2.71 3.94
CA PHE A 89 -18.49 -4.13 3.97
C PHE A 89 -17.99 -4.82 5.25
N GLY A 90 -16.74 -4.61 5.65
CA GLY A 90 -16.20 -5.27 6.84
C GLY A 90 -16.69 -4.70 8.18
N TYR A 91 -17.41 -3.58 8.18
CA TYR A 91 -18.08 -3.03 9.38
C TYR A 91 -19.52 -3.50 9.55
N GLU A 92 -20.13 -4.05 8.50
CA GLU A 92 -21.48 -4.58 8.57
C GLU A 92 -21.48 -5.88 9.36
N SER A 93 -22.34 -5.98 10.38
CA SER A 93 -22.39 -7.14 11.29
C SER A 93 -22.59 -8.46 10.55
N GLU A 94 -23.28 -8.42 9.41
CA GLU A 94 -23.56 -9.58 8.56
C GLU A 94 -22.31 -10.08 7.81
N HIS A 95 -21.32 -9.20 7.60
CA HIS A 95 -20.14 -9.42 6.78
C HIS A 95 -18.83 -9.48 7.59
N TYR A 96 -18.89 -9.19 8.89
CA TYR A 96 -17.74 -9.17 9.79
C TYR A 96 -16.93 -10.49 9.76
N GLU A 97 -17.60 -11.63 9.90
CA GLU A 97 -16.93 -12.95 9.90
C GLU A 97 -16.28 -13.26 8.54
N ILE A 98 -16.91 -12.84 7.44
CA ILE A 98 -16.36 -13.03 6.09
C ILE A 98 -15.12 -12.13 5.91
N SER A 99 -15.21 -10.85 6.31
CA SER A 99 -14.08 -9.91 6.30
C SER A 99 -12.89 -10.46 7.10
N LYS A 100 -13.15 -10.98 8.30
CA LYS A 100 -12.13 -11.62 9.15
C LYS A 100 -11.51 -12.83 8.46
N THR A 101 -12.34 -13.73 7.92
CA THR A 101 -11.88 -14.95 7.23
C THR A 101 -10.94 -14.63 6.06
N ILE A 102 -11.25 -13.57 5.29
CA ILE A 102 -10.38 -13.12 4.18
C ILE A 102 -9.00 -12.68 4.70
N GLY A 103 -8.96 -11.93 5.80
CA GLY A 103 -7.69 -11.52 6.42
C GLY A 103 -6.90 -12.70 7.01
N GLU A 104 -7.60 -13.67 7.61
CA GLU A 104 -7.02 -14.88 8.21
C GLU A 104 -6.38 -15.83 7.19
N ASP A 105 -6.81 -15.81 5.92
CA ASP A 105 -6.27 -16.70 4.88
C ASP A 105 -4.75 -16.53 4.70
N ARG A 106 -4.28 -15.28 4.53
CA ARG A 106 -2.86 -15.00 4.29
C ARG A 106 -2.32 -13.74 4.95
N LEU A 107 -3.13 -12.69 5.09
CA LEU A 107 -2.66 -11.39 5.55
C LEU A 107 -2.21 -11.46 7.02
N PHE A 108 -3.10 -11.85 7.93
CA PHE A 108 -2.76 -11.91 9.35
C PHE A 108 -1.64 -12.93 9.65
N PRO A 109 -1.63 -14.14 9.04
CA PRO A 109 -0.49 -15.04 9.17
C PRO A 109 0.84 -14.43 8.72
N SER A 110 0.86 -13.73 7.58
CA SER A 110 2.09 -13.07 7.09
C SER A 110 2.60 -12.02 8.07
N VAL A 111 1.70 -11.19 8.60
CA VAL A 111 1.99 -10.16 9.60
C VAL A 111 2.51 -10.77 10.91
N ASN A 112 1.85 -11.82 11.41
CA ASN A 112 2.20 -12.48 12.67
C ASN A 112 3.51 -13.28 12.58
N SER A 113 3.88 -13.76 11.39
CA SER A 113 5.13 -14.49 11.18
C SER A 113 6.38 -13.60 11.14
N CYS A 114 6.21 -12.29 10.94
CA CYS A 114 7.33 -11.35 10.90
C CYS A 114 7.86 -11.05 12.31
N SER A 115 9.18 -10.79 12.42
CA SER A 115 9.76 -10.29 13.67
C SER A 115 9.06 -9.00 14.14
N HIS A 116 9.06 -8.74 15.45
CA HIS A 116 8.46 -7.52 15.99
C HIS A 116 9.12 -6.23 15.47
N ASP A 117 10.40 -6.28 15.12
CA ASP A 117 11.14 -5.16 14.54
C ASP A 117 10.80 -4.91 13.06
N THR A 118 10.08 -5.82 12.40
CA THR A 118 9.64 -5.63 11.01
C THR A 118 8.52 -4.59 10.97
N ILE A 119 8.67 -3.56 10.13
CA ILE A 119 7.62 -2.59 9.89
C ILE A 119 6.55 -3.22 8.99
N ILE A 120 5.28 -3.10 9.37
CA ILE A 120 4.15 -3.47 8.52
C ILE A 120 3.72 -2.22 7.74
N ALA A 121 4.08 -2.15 6.47
CA ALA A 121 3.78 -1.02 5.60
C ALA A 121 2.55 -1.32 4.73
N VAL A 122 1.62 -0.37 4.64
CA VAL A 122 0.42 -0.48 3.79
C VAL A 122 0.26 0.76 2.91
N SER A 123 -0.49 0.62 1.81
CA SER A 123 -0.91 1.76 0.98
C SER A 123 -2.40 2.12 1.07
N GLY A 124 -3.15 1.41 1.93
CA GLY A 124 -4.58 1.65 2.12
C GLY A 124 -4.95 1.77 3.59
N TYR A 125 -5.73 2.78 3.95
CA TYR A 125 -6.18 3.02 5.32
C TYR A 125 -7.03 1.87 5.86
N SER A 126 -7.95 1.32 5.06
CA SER A 126 -8.76 0.17 5.47
C SER A 126 -7.91 -1.09 5.73
N CYS A 127 -6.79 -1.27 5.02
CA CYS A 127 -5.84 -2.35 5.30
C CYS A 127 -5.13 -2.14 6.64
N SER A 128 -4.74 -0.91 6.95
CA SER A 128 -4.18 -0.53 8.26
C SER A 128 -5.15 -0.90 9.38
N GLN A 129 -6.39 -0.39 9.32
CA GLN A 129 -7.40 -0.65 10.35
C GLN A 129 -7.66 -2.15 10.54
N GLN A 130 -7.78 -2.90 9.45
CA GLN A 130 -8.01 -4.34 9.51
C GLN A 130 -6.88 -5.10 10.21
N ILE A 131 -5.62 -4.80 9.86
CA ILE A 131 -4.46 -5.44 10.46
C ILE A 131 -4.39 -5.08 11.95
N GLU A 132 -4.59 -3.81 12.31
CA GLU A 132 -4.51 -3.35 13.69
C GLU A 132 -5.68 -3.81 14.57
N HIS A 133 -6.82 -4.16 13.96
CA HIS A 133 -7.97 -4.70 14.68
C HIS A 133 -7.81 -6.19 15.01
N PHE A 134 -7.19 -6.97 14.12
CA PHE A 134 -7.09 -8.43 14.25
C PHE A 134 -5.70 -8.95 14.65
N THR A 135 -4.71 -8.07 14.77
CA THR A 135 -3.34 -8.43 15.19
C THR A 135 -2.81 -7.43 16.21
N ASP A 136 -1.81 -7.83 17.00
CA ASP A 136 -1.13 -6.92 17.95
C ASP A 136 -0.08 -6.01 17.27
N ARG A 137 -0.12 -5.90 15.94
CA ARG A 137 0.86 -5.15 15.15
C ARG A 137 0.31 -3.77 14.80
N LYS A 138 1.20 -2.78 14.84
CA LYS A 138 0.95 -1.46 14.28
C LYS A 138 1.42 -1.38 12.84
N THR A 139 0.69 -0.61 12.05
CA THR A 139 0.99 -0.39 10.65
C THR A 139 1.50 1.03 10.42
N LYS A 140 2.18 1.23 9.30
CA LYS A 140 2.52 2.55 8.78
C LYS A 140 2.07 2.65 7.34
N HIS A 141 1.66 3.84 6.92
CA HIS A 141 1.53 4.12 5.51
C HIS A 141 2.91 4.12 4.85
N ILE A 142 3.02 3.64 3.61
CA ILE A 142 4.29 3.64 2.85
C ILE A 142 4.97 5.02 2.84
N ALA A 143 4.18 6.09 2.74
CA ALA A 143 4.69 7.46 2.75
C ALA A 143 5.43 7.81 4.05
N GLU A 144 4.96 7.31 5.19
CA GLU A 144 5.60 7.54 6.49
C GLU A 144 6.93 6.79 6.57
N VAL A 145 6.97 5.55 6.07
CA VAL A 145 8.21 4.75 6.02
C VAL A 145 9.26 5.45 5.17
N LEU A 146 8.87 5.96 4.00
CA LEU A 146 9.78 6.70 3.12
C LEU A 146 10.27 7.99 3.78
N ALA A 147 9.38 8.77 4.38
CA ALA A 147 9.75 10.01 5.07
C ALA A 147 10.76 9.76 6.20
N GLU A 148 10.61 8.66 6.96
CA GLU A 148 11.53 8.26 8.01
C GLU A 148 12.91 7.78 7.49
N GLN A 149 13.03 7.43 6.21
CA GLN A 149 14.28 7.02 5.59
C GLN A 149 15.07 8.16 4.95
N ILE A 150 14.54 9.38 4.92
CA ILE A 150 15.30 10.56 4.46
C ILE A 150 16.45 10.82 5.45
N ASP A 151 17.68 10.92 4.93
CA ASP A 151 18.88 11.28 5.69
C ASP A 151 18.95 12.82 5.77
N SER A 152 18.80 13.35 6.99
CA SER A 152 18.73 14.79 7.27
C SER A 152 20.07 15.38 7.67
#